data_AF-A0A9D2U1B5-F1
#
_entry.id   AF-A0A9D2U1B5-F1
#
_cell.length_a   1.000
_cell.length_b   1.000
_cell.length_c   1.000
_cell.angle_alpha   90.00
_cell.angle_beta   90.00
_cell.angle_gamma   90.00
#
_symmetry.space_group_name_H-M   'P 1'
#
loop_
_entity.id
_entity.type
_entity.pdbx_description
1 polymer ?
#
loop_
_entity_poly.entity_id
_entity_poly.type
_entity_poly.pdbx_seq_one_letter_code
_entity_poly.pdbx_strand_id
1 'polypeptide(L)'
;CLGCEGICENCVEVCPNRANIAIRVPGMEKHQIIHVDYMCNECGNCRSFCPYDSAPYLDKFTLFADEKDMEDSKNQGFTVLDREAVKCKVRFFGETYVWTKGEETRIPDGLQKLMEAVCRDYGYLLRD
;
A
#
# COMPACT_ATOMS: atom_id res chain seq x y z
N CYS A 1 19.65 -8.59 -19.01
CA CYS A 1 19.31 -9.65 -18.03
C CYS A 1 18.43 -9.06 -16.95
N LEU A 2 17.33 -9.72 -16.56
CA LEU A 2 16.64 -9.52 -15.26
C LEU A 2 17.47 -10.06 -14.07
N GLY A 3 18.77 -10.28 -14.30
CA GLY A 3 19.71 -10.79 -13.33
C GLY A 3 20.74 -9.72 -13.04
N CYS A 4 20.58 -9.11 -11.87
CA CYS A 4 21.60 -8.57 -10.97
C CYS A 4 20.84 -7.79 -9.89
N GLU A 5 20.52 -8.42 -8.76
CA GLU A 5 20.25 -7.83 -7.41
C GLU A 5 19.50 -6.46 -7.32
N GLY A 6 18.72 -6.11 -8.34
CA GLY A 6 18.09 -4.81 -8.50
C GLY A 6 16.71 -4.79 -7.86
N ILE A 7 16.34 -3.64 -7.31
CA ILE A 7 14.98 -3.37 -6.87
C ILE A 7 14.10 -3.38 -8.14
N CYS A 8 13.09 -4.27 -8.20
CA CYS A 8 12.27 -4.43 -9.41
C CYS A 8 11.54 -3.14 -9.78
N GLU A 9 10.70 -2.62 -8.87
CA GLU A 9 9.94 -1.36 -8.98
C GLU A 9 9.21 -1.08 -10.32
N ASN A 10 9.15 -2.05 -11.24
CA ASN A 10 8.63 -1.85 -12.59
C ASN A 10 7.16 -1.41 -12.59
N CYS A 11 6.37 -1.86 -11.61
CA CYS A 11 4.98 -1.43 -11.46
C CYS A 11 4.84 0.06 -11.10
N VAL A 12 5.86 0.68 -10.51
CA VAL A 12 5.96 2.12 -10.26
C VAL A 12 6.30 2.83 -11.56
N GLU A 13 7.27 2.32 -12.33
CA GLU A 13 7.75 2.93 -13.57
C GLU A 13 6.69 2.93 -14.69
N VAL A 14 5.97 1.82 -14.88
CA VAL A 14 5.01 1.66 -15.97
C VAL A 14 3.61 2.21 -15.67
N CYS A 15 3.35 2.63 -14.44
CA CYS A 15 2.04 3.14 -14.03
C CYS A 15 1.86 4.60 -14.52
N PRO A 16 0.97 4.85 -15.49
CA PRO A 16 0.81 6.19 -16.06
C PRO A 16 0.27 7.20 -15.04
N ASN A 17 -0.53 6.74 -14.07
CA ASN A 17 -1.09 7.58 -13.02
C ASN A 17 -0.24 7.61 -11.74
N ARG A 18 0.91 6.92 -11.71
CA ARG A 18 1.77 6.79 -10.52
C ARG A 18 1.05 6.27 -9.27
N ALA A 19 0.08 5.36 -9.47
CA ALA A 19 -0.71 4.77 -8.39
C ALA A 19 0.06 3.70 -7.59
N ASN A 20 1.09 3.07 -8.16
CA ASN A 20 2.04 2.27 -7.38
C ASN A 20 3.18 3.18 -6.94
N ILE A 21 3.47 3.22 -5.64
CA ILE A 21 4.48 4.13 -5.08
C ILE A 21 5.48 3.33 -4.24
N ALA A 22 6.76 3.51 -4.54
CA ALA A 22 7.84 3.05 -3.68
C ALA A 22 7.98 3.99 -2.48
N ILE A 23 7.84 3.44 -1.28
CA ILE A 23 7.99 4.15 -0.01
C ILE A 23 9.13 3.56 0.81
N ARG A 24 9.82 4.43 1.55
CA ARG A 24 10.84 4.04 2.51
C ARG A 24 10.18 3.83 3.86
N VAL A 25 10.27 2.60 4.37
CA VAL A 25 9.74 2.26 5.70
C VAL A 25 10.92 2.13 6.68
N PRO A 26 10.96 2.92 7.76
CA PRO A 26 12.01 2.81 8.76
C PRO A 26 12.13 1.38 9.32
N GLY A 27 13.35 0.87 9.38
CA GLY A 27 13.61 -0.49 9.84
C GLY A 27 13.42 -1.59 8.79
N MET A 28 13.10 -1.23 7.53
CA MET A 28 13.13 -2.15 6.39
C MET A 28 14.28 -1.79 5.45
N GLU A 29 15.00 -2.80 4.97
CA GLU A 29 16.18 -2.61 4.10
C GLU A 29 15.78 -2.12 2.70
N LYS A 30 14.69 -2.67 2.16
CA LYS A 30 14.20 -2.36 0.80
C LYS A 30 13.00 -1.43 0.86
N HIS A 31 12.79 -0.66 -0.21
CA HIS A 31 11.54 0.06 -0.40
C HIS A 31 10.36 -0.92 -0.40
N GLN A 32 9.25 -0.47 0.17
CA GLN A 32 7.97 -1.15 0.07
C GLN A 32 7.16 -0.49 -1.03
N ILE A 33 6.33 -1.26 -1.73
CA ILE A 33 5.44 -0.71 -2.75
C ILE A 33 4.02 -0.78 -2.23
N ILE A 34 3.37 0.37 -2.16
CA ILE A 34 1.92 0.48 -1.92
C ILE A 34 1.20 0.79 -3.22
N HIS A 35 -0.05 0.38 -3.29
CA HIS A 35 -0.99 0.81 -4.31
C HIS A 35 -1.89 1.90 -3.72
N VAL A 36 -2.09 3.02 -4.41
CA VAL A 36 -2.98 4.11 -3.98
C VAL A 36 -4.23 4.08 -4.84
N ASP A 37 -5.35 3.68 -4.25
CA ASP A 37 -6.55 3.26 -4.99
C ASP A 37 -7.14 4.39 -5.84
N TYR A 38 -7.35 5.55 -5.24
CA TYR A 38 -7.96 6.71 -5.89
C TYR A 38 -7.11 7.30 -7.04
N MET A 39 -5.83 6.91 -7.16
CA MET A 39 -4.96 7.30 -8.27
C MET A 39 -5.02 6.30 -9.43
N CYS A 40 -5.46 5.07 -9.18
CA CYS A 40 -5.51 4.02 -10.18
C CYS A 40 -6.74 4.18 -11.08
N ASN A 41 -6.57 3.93 -12.38
CA ASN A 41 -7.66 3.85 -13.35
C ASN A 41 -7.82 2.44 -13.93
N GLU A 42 -7.23 1.44 -13.27
CA GLU A 42 -7.25 0.04 -13.69
C GLU A 42 -6.77 -0.21 -15.14
N CYS A 43 -5.88 0.64 -15.66
CA CYS A 43 -5.34 0.47 -17.03
C CYS A 43 -4.57 -0.83 -17.26
N GLY A 44 -4.19 -1.56 -16.20
CA GLY A 44 -3.55 -2.86 -16.29
C GLY A 44 -2.06 -2.85 -16.66
N ASN A 45 -1.44 -1.69 -16.89
CA ASN A 45 -0.01 -1.62 -17.25
C ASN A 45 0.90 -2.36 -16.27
N CYS A 46 0.69 -2.16 -14.97
CA CYS A 46 1.51 -2.80 -13.95
C CYS A 46 1.39 -4.33 -13.95
N ARG A 47 0.29 -4.90 -14.45
CA ARG A 47 0.12 -6.34 -14.68
C ARG A 47 0.80 -6.76 -15.97
N SER A 48 0.50 -6.09 -17.08
CA SER A 48 1.01 -6.45 -18.42
C SER A 48 2.53 -6.43 -18.51
N PHE A 49 3.18 -5.51 -17.79
CA PHE A 49 4.63 -5.39 -17.76
C PHE A 49 5.26 -6.05 -16.54
N CYS A 50 4.49 -6.70 -15.66
CA CYS A 50 5.09 -7.35 -14.51
C CYS A 50 6.01 -8.49 -14.97
N PRO A 51 7.29 -8.53 -14.55
CA PRO A 51 8.17 -9.66 -14.86
C PRO A 51 7.79 -10.94 -14.10
N TYR A 52 6.87 -10.82 -13.14
CA TYR A 52 6.29 -11.92 -12.38
C TYR A 52 4.82 -12.09 -12.76
N ASP A 53 4.25 -13.28 -12.53
CA ASP A 53 2.81 -13.53 -12.73
C ASP A 53 1.98 -12.89 -11.59
N SER A 54 1.96 -11.56 -11.55
CA SER A 54 1.24 -10.76 -10.56
C SER A 54 0.53 -9.58 -11.21
N ALA A 55 -0.50 -9.07 -10.54
CA ALA A 55 -1.23 -7.86 -10.87
C ALA A 55 -1.04 -6.84 -9.73
N PRO A 56 0.02 -6.00 -9.76
CA PRO A 56 0.37 -5.13 -8.64
C PRO A 56 -0.75 -4.22 -8.12
N TYR A 57 -1.64 -3.74 -9.00
CA TYR A 57 -2.80 -2.94 -8.60
C TYR A 57 -3.87 -3.71 -7.80
N LEU A 58 -3.80 -5.05 -7.78
CA LEU A 58 -4.65 -5.95 -6.98
C LEU A 58 -3.87 -6.55 -5.80
N ASP A 59 -2.58 -6.83 -6.00
CA ASP A 59 -1.78 -7.64 -5.07
C ASP A 59 -0.99 -6.83 -4.05
N LYS A 60 -0.63 -5.57 -4.37
CA LYS A 60 0.07 -4.70 -3.41
C LYS A 60 -0.88 -4.19 -2.35
N PHE A 61 -0.35 -3.96 -1.16
CA PHE A 61 -1.13 -3.44 -0.05
C PHE A 61 -1.66 -2.06 -0.41
N THR A 62 -2.98 -1.90 -0.38
CA THR A 62 -3.66 -0.71 -0.89
C THR A 62 -3.84 0.34 0.21
N LEU A 63 -3.54 1.58 -0.11
CA LEU A 63 -4.01 2.75 0.61
C LEU A 63 -5.33 3.21 -0.04
N PHE A 64 -6.41 3.17 0.73
CA PHE A 64 -7.72 3.68 0.35
C PHE A 64 -7.91 5.10 0.88
N ALA A 65 -8.64 5.94 0.15
CA ALA A 65 -8.91 7.30 0.61
C ALA A 65 -9.78 7.29 1.87
N ASP A 66 -10.81 6.46 1.88
CA ASP A 66 -11.75 6.34 3.00
C ASP A 66 -12.27 4.89 3.16
N GLU A 67 -13.17 4.70 4.12
CA GLU A 67 -13.78 3.39 4.40
C GLU A 67 -14.67 2.89 3.27
N LYS A 68 -15.29 3.79 2.50
CA LYS A 68 -16.21 3.45 1.42
C LYS A 68 -15.44 2.90 0.22
N ASP A 69 -14.36 3.57 -0.18
CA ASP A 69 -13.46 3.07 -1.24
C ASP A 69 -12.91 1.68 -0.87
N MET A 70 -12.59 1.48 0.41
CA MET A 70 -12.15 0.19 0.93
C MET A 70 -13.24 -0.89 0.85
N GLU A 71 -14.51 -0.55 1.10
CA GLU A 71 -15.66 -1.47 1.00
C GLU A 71 -15.99 -1.84 -0.45
N ASP A 72 -15.81 -0.91 -1.39
CA ASP A 72 -16.04 -1.12 -2.82
C ASP A 72 -14.90 -1.94 -3.49
N SER A 73 -13.78 -2.14 -2.79
CA SER A 73 -12.64 -2.93 -3.26
C SER A 73 -12.53 -4.29 -2.56
N LYS A 74 -11.87 -5.25 -3.20
CA LYS A 74 -11.48 -6.55 -2.60
C LYS A 74 -10.02 -6.59 -2.14
N ASN A 75 -9.24 -5.56 -2.43
CA ASN A 75 -7.82 -5.56 -2.12
C ASN A 75 -7.59 -5.60 -0.61
N GLN A 76 -6.44 -6.17 -0.21
CA GLN A 76 -5.92 -6.00 1.14
C GLN A 76 -5.29 -4.62 1.24
N GLY A 77 -5.46 -3.97 2.38
CA GLY A 77 -5.07 -2.57 2.49
C GLY A 77 -5.57 -1.91 3.76
N PHE A 78 -5.51 -0.59 3.76
CA PHE A 78 -5.92 0.22 4.89
C PHE A 78 -6.42 1.59 4.44
N THR A 79 -7.25 2.19 5.28
CA THR A 79 -7.55 3.63 5.26
C THR A 79 -7.16 4.21 6.62
N VAL A 80 -6.72 5.47 6.63
CA VAL A 80 -6.32 6.19 7.85
C VAL A 80 -7.55 6.89 8.41
N LEU A 81 -7.96 6.52 9.63
CA LEU A 81 -9.10 7.11 10.34
C LEU A 81 -8.68 8.33 11.17
N ASP A 82 -7.46 8.31 11.70
CA ASP A 82 -6.85 9.42 12.43
C ASP A 82 -5.34 9.39 12.19
N ARG A 83 -4.83 10.43 11.54
CA ARG A 83 -3.42 10.54 11.19
C ARG A 83 -2.53 10.79 12.40
N GLU A 84 -2.98 11.60 13.36
CA GLU A 84 -2.18 11.98 14.54
C GLU A 84 -2.03 10.78 15.49
N ALA A 85 -3.11 10.06 15.72
CA ALA A 85 -3.10 8.84 16.52
C ALA A 85 -2.53 7.62 15.77
N VAL A 86 -2.34 7.73 14.45
CA VAL A 86 -2.03 6.59 13.56
C VAL A 86 -3.04 5.46 13.79
N LYS A 87 -4.31 5.80 13.60
CA LYS A 87 -5.44 4.88 13.67
C LYS A 87 -5.88 4.51 12.27
N CYS A 88 -5.88 3.23 11.94
CA CYS A 88 -6.22 2.72 10.62
C CYS A 88 -7.34 1.68 10.70
N LYS A 89 -8.24 1.69 9.71
CA LYS A 89 -9.05 0.51 9.39
C LYS A 89 -8.27 -0.30 8.37
N VAL A 90 -8.07 -1.58 8.66
CA VAL A 90 -7.14 -2.42 7.92
C VAL A 90 -7.82 -3.72 7.54
N ARG A 91 -7.66 -4.15 6.28
CA ARG A 91 -8.09 -5.45 5.78
C ARG A 91 -6.86 -6.30 5.47
N PHE A 92 -6.77 -7.44 6.14
CA PHE A 92 -5.68 -8.39 5.96
C PHE A 92 -6.21 -9.80 6.12
N PHE A 93 -5.82 -10.70 5.20
CA PHE A 93 -6.36 -12.06 5.12
C PHE A 93 -7.90 -12.15 5.14
N GLY A 94 -8.58 -11.20 4.49
CA GLY A 94 -10.03 -11.18 4.37
C GLY A 94 -10.76 -10.68 5.61
N GLU A 95 -10.06 -10.38 6.70
CA GLU A 95 -10.64 -9.84 7.91
C GLU A 95 -10.34 -8.35 8.06
N THR A 96 -11.29 -7.61 8.64
CA THR A 96 -11.16 -6.16 8.87
C THR A 96 -11.06 -5.87 10.36
N TYR A 97 -10.20 -4.95 10.74
CA TYR A 97 -10.02 -4.51 12.12
C TYR A 97 -9.63 -3.03 12.15
N VAL A 98 -9.91 -2.39 13.28
CA VAL A 98 -9.40 -1.06 13.60
C VAL A 98 -8.17 -1.25 14.48
N TRP A 99 -7.07 -0.62 14.10
CA TRP A 99 -5.82 -0.69 14.84
C TRP A 99 -5.27 0.73 15.05
N THR A 100 -4.81 0.98 16.26
CA THR A 100 -4.09 2.21 16.63
C THR A 100 -2.65 1.86 16.97
N LYS A 101 -1.72 2.72 16.57
CA LYS A 101 -0.29 2.54 16.89
C LYS A 101 -0.07 2.26 18.38
N GLY A 102 0.70 1.20 18.66
CA GLY A 102 1.05 0.76 20.00
C GLY A 102 0.13 -0.29 20.60
N GLU A 103 -1.02 -0.57 19.96
CA GLU A 103 -1.90 -1.67 20.38
C GLU A 103 -1.35 -3.04 19.95
N GLU A 104 -1.57 -4.05 20.79
CA GLU A 104 -1.33 -5.44 20.40
C GLU A 104 -2.22 -5.82 19.21
N THR A 105 -1.64 -6.51 18.23
CA THR A 105 -2.35 -6.83 17.00
C THR A 105 -1.76 -8.05 16.31
N ARG A 106 -2.57 -8.68 15.45
CA ARG A 106 -2.16 -9.75 14.53
C ARG A 106 -1.55 -9.23 13.23
N ILE A 107 -1.59 -7.92 12.99
CA ILE A 107 -0.95 -7.29 11.83
C ILE A 107 0.55 -7.56 11.91
N PRO A 108 1.20 -8.08 10.85
CA PRO A 108 2.65 -8.21 10.83
C PRO A 108 3.34 -6.88 11.09
N ASP A 109 4.42 -6.89 11.87
CA ASP A 109 5.22 -5.69 12.22
C ASP A 109 5.60 -4.85 10.99
N GLY A 110 5.93 -5.50 9.87
CA GLY A 110 6.23 -4.79 8.61
C GLY A 110 5.07 -3.95 8.08
N LEU A 111 3.82 -4.42 8.18
CA LEU A 111 2.64 -3.66 7.77
C LEU A 111 2.29 -2.56 8.76
N GLN A 112 2.51 -2.78 10.07
CA GLN A 112 2.37 -1.73 11.08
C GLN A 112 3.33 -0.57 10.77
N LYS A 113 4.62 -0.87 10.59
CA LYS A 113 5.66 0.11 10.22
C LYS A 113 5.34 0.82 8.91
N LEU A 114 4.78 0.11 7.93
CA LEU A 114 4.35 0.68 6.66
C LEU A 114 3.26 1.74 6.86
N MET A 115 2.21 1.42 7.61
CA MET A 115 1.12 2.38 7.89
C MET A 115 1.63 3.57 8.70
N GLU A 116 2.49 3.34 9.69
CA GLU A 116 3.16 4.41 10.44
C GLU A 116 3.97 5.34 9.52
N ALA A 117 4.75 4.77 8.59
CA ALA A 117 5.51 5.54 7.62
C ALA A 117 4.59 6.37 6.73
N VAL A 118 3.46 5.82 6.28
CA VAL A 118 2.49 6.55 5.46
C VAL A 118 1.92 7.75 6.22
N CYS A 119 1.45 7.57 7.47
CA CYS A 119 0.91 8.67 8.27
C CYS A 119 1.94 9.76 8.57
N ARG A 120 3.19 9.38 8.82
CA ARG A 120 4.27 10.29 9.22
C ARG A 120 4.91 11.02 8.04
N ASP A 121 5.34 10.28 7.03
CA ASP A 121 6.24 10.76 5.97
C ASP A 121 5.52 10.97 4.64
N TYR A 122 4.37 10.31 4.42
CA TYR A 122 3.64 10.33 3.16
C TYR A 122 2.21 10.87 3.32
N GLY A 123 2.01 11.80 4.26
CA GLY A 123 0.69 12.39 4.53
C GLY A 123 0.04 13.09 3.33
N TYR A 124 0.82 13.45 2.30
CA TYR A 124 0.30 13.99 1.04
C TYR A 124 -0.48 12.97 0.19
N LEU A 125 -0.43 11.68 0.55
CA LEU A 125 -1.23 10.61 -0.05
C LEU A 125 -2.58 10.41 0.66
N LEU A 126 -2.80 11.07 1.79
CA LEU A 126 -4.05 11.00 2.55
C LEU A 126 -4.98 12.12 2.05
N ARG A 127 -6.26 11.80 1.90
CA ARG A 127 -7.30 12.79 1.56
C ARG A 127 -7.90 13.35 2.85
N ASP A 128 -8.21 14.64 2.84
CA ASP A 128 -8.90 15.35 3.92
C ASP A 128 -10.42 15.05 3.93
#